data_AF-A0A3D2UPP1-F1
#
_entry.id   AF-A0A3D2UPP1-F1
#
_cell.length_a   1.000
_cell.length_b   1.000
_cell.length_c   1.000
_cell.angle_alpha   90.00
_cell.angle_beta   90.00
_cell.angle_gamma   90.00
#
_symmetry.space_group_name_H-M   'P 1'
#
loop_
_entity.id
_entity.type
_entity.pdbx_description
1 polymer ?
#
loop_
_entity_poly.entity_id
_entity_poly.type
_entity_poly.pdbx_seq_one_letter_code
_entity_poly.pdbx_strand_id
1 'polypeptide(L)'
;YKESTLLIVFLGFSLIGMIGWAFSQTLNTLLIFMFPMAIGAGSFNALINSAISKAVSRDEIGGMLGFGSGLESATRIVMPALASYLLGAYGTSTPGILGSVVMAIVTVYAFMNLRNQ
;
A
#
# COMPACT_ATOMS: atom_id res chain seq x y z
N TYR A 1 13.03 -10.56 -12.81
CA TYR A 1 12.33 -11.75 -12.30
C TYR A 1 12.19 -11.79 -10.76
N LYS A 2 13.26 -11.95 -9.95
CA LYS A 2 13.08 -12.14 -8.47
C LYS A 2 12.43 -10.95 -7.74
N GLU A 3 12.75 -9.72 -8.11
CA GLU A 3 12.24 -8.51 -7.45
C GLU A 3 10.74 -8.31 -7.72
N SER A 4 10.30 -8.47 -8.98
CA SER A 4 8.89 -8.41 -9.37
C SER A 4 8.02 -9.47 -8.68
N THR A 5 8.54 -10.67 -8.48
CA THR A 5 7.84 -11.71 -7.70
C THR A 5 7.74 -11.32 -6.23
N LEU A 6 8.81 -10.79 -5.62
CA LEU A 6 8.76 -10.29 -4.23
C LEU A 6 7.73 -9.15 -4.07
N LEU A 7 7.66 -8.24 -5.05
CA LEU A 7 6.68 -7.15 -5.10
C LEU A 7 5.26 -7.69 -4.94
N ILE A 8 4.88 -8.62 -5.81
CA ILE A 8 3.54 -9.19 -5.85
C ILE A 8 3.21 -9.94 -4.55
N VAL A 9 4.18 -10.67 -3.98
CA VAL A 9 4.01 -11.37 -2.71
C VAL A 9 3.73 -10.38 -1.57
N PHE A 10 4.50 -9.29 -1.46
CA PHE A 10 4.27 -8.27 -0.44
C PHE A 10 2.96 -7.51 -0.60
N LEU A 11 2.58 -7.19 -1.84
CA LEU A 11 1.27 -6.63 -2.15
C LEU A 11 0.14 -7.57 -1.70
N GLY A 12 0.31 -8.88 -1.92
CA GLY A 12 -0.60 -9.91 -1.42
C GLY A 12 -0.72 -9.92 0.11
N PHE A 13 0.39 -9.84 0.85
CA PHE A 13 0.36 -9.71 2.30
C PHE A 13 -0.36 -8.44 2.78
N SER A 14 -0.09 -7.28 2.15
CA SER A 14 -0.82 -6.04 2.42
C SER A 14 -2.31 -6.16 2.16
N LEU A 15 -2.70 -6.80 1.06
CA LEU A 15 -4.10 -7.00 0.69
C LEU A 15 -4.82 -7.88 1.73
N ILE A 16 -4.21 -8.99 2.14
CA ILE A 16 -4.77 -9.88 3.17
C ILE A 16 -4.94 -9.12 4.49
N GLY A 17 -3.95 -8.30 4.88
CA GLY A 17 -4.05 -7.47 6.08
C GLY A 17 -5.22 -6.48 6.02
N MET A 18 -5.41 -5.80 4.88
CA MET A 18 -6.51 -4.84 4.68
C MET A 18 -7.89 -5.49 4.66
N ILE A 19 -8.02 -6.63 3.98
CA ILE A 19 -9.26 -7.43 4.00
C ILE A 19 -9.53 -7.91 5.44
N GLY A 20 -8.50 -8.38 6.13
CA GLY A 20 -8.60 -8.78 7.53
C GLY A 20 -9.10 -7.67 8.44
N TRP A 21 -8.63 -6.43 8.23
CA TRP A 21 -9.15 -5.26 8.94
C TRP A 21 -10.61 -4.95 8.59
N ALA A 22 -10.99 -5.01 7.31
CA ALA A 22 -12.36 -4.77 6.86
C ALA A 22 -13.39 -5.67 7.58
N PHE A 23 -13.05 -6.94 7.81
CA PHE A 23 -13.91 -7.92 8.48
C PHE A 23 -13.63 -8.08 9.99
N SER A 24 -12.71 -7.30 10.55
CA SER A 24 -12.35 -7.42 11.96
C SER A 24 -13.39 -6.77 12.87
N GLN A 25 -14.18 -7.60 13.55
CA GLN A 25 -15.17 -7.16 14.54
C GLN A 25 -14.61 -7.05 15.97
N THR A 26 -13.38 -7.55 16.21
CA THR A 26 -12.75 -7.55 17.54
C THR A 26 -11.33 -6.98 17.49
N LEU A 27 -10.83 -6.48 18.62
CA LEU A 27 -9.45 -5.98 18.71
C LEU A 27 -8.42 -7.08 18.43
N ASN A 28 -8.68 -8.30 18.90
CA ASN A 28 -7.74 -9.42 18.77
C ASN A 28 -7.56 -9.83 17.30
N THR A 29 -8.64 -9.89 16.53
CA THR A 29 -8.57 -10.15 15.09
C THR A 29 -7.81 -9.05 14.36
N LEU A 30 -8.00 -7.79 14.77
CA LEU A 30 -7.32 -6.64 14.16
C LEU A 30 -5.80 -6.72 14.36
N LEU A 31 -5.35 -7.05 15.58
CA LEU A 31 -3.93 -7.21 15.90
C LEU A 31 -3.26 -8.32 15.07
N ILE A 32 -3.97 -9.43 14.83
CA ILE A 32 -3.45 -10.52 13.98
C ILE A 32 -3.25 -10.03 12.54
N PHE A 33 -4.21 -9.29 11.99
CA PHE A 33 -4.14 -8.79 10.62
C PHE A 33 -3.23 -7.57 10.44
N MET A 34 -2.85 -6.88 11.52
CA MET A 34 -1.80 -5.85 11.46
C MET A 34 -0.43 -6.42 11.14
N PHE A 35 -0.15 -7.68 11.49
CA PHE A 35 1.14 -8.32 11.23
C PHE A 35 1.47 -8.42 9.73
N PRO A 36 0.61 -9.01 8.86
CA PRO A 36 0.84 -9.01 7.41
C PRO A 36 0.75 -7.61 6.80
N MET A 37 -0.07 -6.72 7.36
CA MET A 37 -0.16 -5.32 6.90
C MET A 37 1.15 -4.56 7.10
N ALA A 38 1.84 -4.77 8.23
CA ALA A 38 3.14 -4.15 8.52
C ALA A 38 4.24 -4.62 7.56
N ILE A 39 4.25 -5.91 7.22
CA ILE A 39 5.20 -6.49 6.25
C ILE A 39 5.07 -5.79 4.89
N GLY A 40 3.86 -5.66 4.37
CA GLY A 40 3.68 -5.05 3.06
C GLY A 40 3.83 -3.52 3.07
N ALA A 41 3.51 -2.83 4.17
CA ALA A 41 3.78 -1.40 4.33
C ALA A 41 5.28 -1.05 4.28
N GLY A 42 6.12 -1.85 4.93
CA GLY A 42 7.58 -1.68 4.89
C GLY A 42 8.16 -1.88 3.49
N SER A 43 7.64 -2.87 2.77
CA SER A 43 8.07 -3.14 1.40
C SER A 43 7.72 -1.99 0.45
N PHE A 44 6.50 -1.43 0.50
CA PHE A 44 6.06 -0.40 -0.44
C PHE A 44 7.01 0.81 -0.50
N ASN A 45 7.52 1.23 0.65
CA ASN A 45 8.45 2.35 0.78
C ASN A 45 9.80 2.04 0.11
N ALA A 46 10.38 0.86 0.34
CA ALA A 46 11.62 0.44 -0.32
C ALA A 46 11.46 0.29 -1.84
N LEU A 47 10.28 -0.14 -2.28
CA LEU A 47 9.99 -0.47 -3.66
C LEU A 47 9.70 0.75 -4.52
N ILE A 48 8.97 1.75 -4.01
CA ILE A 48 8.81 3.03 -4.70
C ILE A 48 10.18 3.67 -4.93
N ASN A 49 11.04 3.68 -3.91
CA ASN A 49 12.39 4.23 -4.02
C ASN A 49 13.27 3.43 -5.00
N SER A 50 13.21 2.10 -4.98
CA SER A 50 13.92 1.22 -5.94
C SER A 50 13.40 1.41 -7.38
N ALA A 51 12.08 1.49 -7.57
CA ALA A 51 11.47 1.65 -8.88
C ALA A 51 11.78 3.03 -9.49
N ILE A 52 11.67 4.11 -8.70
CA ILE A 52 12.02 5.46 -9.14
C ILE A 52 13.50 5.54 -9.51
N SER A 53 14.41 5.02 -8.69
CA SER A 53 15.84 5.08 -8.99
C SER A 53 16.25 4.27 -10.23
N LYS A 54 15.49 3.22 -10.61
CA LYS A 54 15.74 2.40 -11.80
C LYS A 54 15.08 2.93 -13.07
N ALA A 55 13.98 3.67 -12.95
CA ALA A 55 13.21 4.17 -14.09
C ALA A 55 13.78 5.46 -14.70
N VAL A 56 14.74 6.11 -14.03
CA VAL A 56 15.19 7.47 -14.36
C VAL A 56 16.71 7.55 -14.41
N SER A 57 17.26 8.41 -15.27
CA SER A 57 18.70 8.67 -15.38
C SER A 57 19.25 9.33 -14.12
N ARG A 58 20.55 9.09 -13.81
CA ARG A 58 21.20 9.53 -12.55
C ARG A 58 21.02 11.02 -12.24
N ASP A 59 20.96 11.86 -13.26
CA ASP A 59 20.83 13.31 -13.13
C ASP A 59 19.42 13.77 -12.69
N GLU A 60 18.40 12.92 -12.86
CA GLU A 60 17.00 13.24 -12.57
C GLU A 60 16.45 12.49 -11.34
N ILE A 61 17.24 11.58 -10.75
CA ILE A 61 16.83 10.75 -9.59
C ILE A 61 16.33 11.62 -8.43
N GLY A 62 17.04 12.71 -8.11
CA GLY A 62 16.67 13.60 -7.00
C GLY A 62 15.32 14.29 -7.22
N GLY A 63 15.02 14.71 -8.45
CA GLY A 63 13.75 15.35 -8.81
C GLY A 63 12.57 14.38 -8.72
N MET A 64 12.74 13.16 -9.24
CA MET A 64 11.69 12.13 -9.20
C MET A 64 11.47 11.56 -7.80
N LEU A 65 12.54 11.36 -7.01
CA LEU A 65 12.41 11.00 -5.60
C LEU A 65 11.71 12.11 -4.81
N GLY A 66 12.06 13.37 -5.05
CA GLY A 66 11.39 14.53 -4.43
C GLY A 66 9.89 14.59 -4.76
N PHE A 67 9.52 14.33 -6.01
CA PHE A 67 8.11 14.22 -6.43
C PHE A 67 7.39 13.08 -5.71
N GLY A 68 8.01 11.90 -5.65
CA GLY A 68 7.48 10.75 -4.92
C GLY A 68 7.28 11.03 -3.43
N SER A 69 8.26 11.64 -2.77
CA SER A 69 8.16 12.07 -1.37
C SER A 69 7.08 13.14 -1.16
N GLY A 70 6.90 14.05 -2.12
CA GLY A 70 5.81 15.02 -2.10
C GLY A 70 4.43 14.36 -2.14
N LEU A 71 4.24 13.36 -3.01
CA LEU A 71 3.01 12.59 -3.09
C LEU A 71 2.76 11.77 -1.83
N GLU A 72 3.80 11.16 -1.26
CA GLU A 72 3.71 10.45 0.02
C GLU A 72 3.28 11.40 1.14
N SER A 73 3.89 12.58 1.21
CA SER A 73 3.54 13.62 2.20
C SER A 73 2.08 14.08 2.06
N ALA A 74 1.63 14.33 0.82
CA ALA A 74 0.24 14.67 0.55
C ALA A 74 -0.71 13.56 1.00
N THR A 75 -0.36 12.31 0.70
CA THR A 75 -1.13 11.11 1.13
C THR A 75 -1.19 11.02 2.65
N ARG A 76 -0.09 11.31 3.37
CA ARG A 76 -0.04 11.33 4.84
C ARG A 76 -0.91 12.41 5.48
N ILE A 77 -1.35 13.43 4.73
CA ILE A 77 -2.29 14.45 5.21
C ILE A 77 -3.73 14.08 4.83
N VAL A 78 -3.94 13.69 3.58
CA VAL A 78 -5.29 13.45 3.04
C VAL A 78 -5.88 12.13 3.53
N MET A 79 -5.09 11.05 3.60
CA MET A 79 -5.61 9.72 3.96
C MET A 79 -6.11 9.66 5.41
N PRO A 80 -5.44 10.22 6.43
CA PRO A 80 -5.99 10.25 7.79
C PRO A 80 -7.29 11.04 7.88
N ALA A 81 -7.42 12.15 7.15
CA ALA A 81 -8.66 12.93 7.12
C ALA A 81 -9.81 12.12 6.51
N LEU A 82 -9.56 11.46 5.37
CA LEU A 82 -10.54 10.58 4.73
C LEU A 82 -10.90 9.38 5.61
N ALA A 83 -9.90 8.71 6.20
CA ALA A 83 -10.11 7.58 7.08
C ALA A 83 -10.88 7.96 8.35
N SER A 84 -10.59 9.12 8.94
CA SER A 84 -11.31 9.67 10.10
C SER A 84 -12.77 9.95 9.77
N TYR A 85 -13.04 10.57 8.62
CA TYR A 85 -14.41 10.80 8.15
C TYR A 85 -15.17 9.48 7.94
N LEU A 86 -14.56 8.51 7.26
CA LEU A 86 -15.16 7.19 7.02
C LEU A 86 -15.45 6.44 8.34
N LEU A 87 -14.54 6.55 9.30
CA LEU A 87 -14.70 5.96 10.62
C LEU A 87 -15.87 6.59 11.38
N GLY A 88 -16.01 7.92 11.33
CA GLY A 88 -17.08 8.66 11.99
C GLY A 88 -18.46 8.48 11.35
N ALA A 89 -18.53 8.41 10.02
CA ALA A 89 -19.80 8.32 9.29
C ALA A 89 -20.32 6.90 9.08
N TYR A 90 -19.42 5.93 8.86
CA TYR A 90 -19.78 4.56 8.43
C TYR A 90 -19.22 3.46 9.34
N GLY A 91 -18.47 3.81 10.39
CA GLY A 91 -17.93 2.87 11.38
C GLY A 91 -16.53 2.33 11.06
N THR A 92 -16.03 1.50 11.98
CA THR A 92 -14.62 1.09 12.08
C THR A 92 -14.10 0.23 10.93
N SER A 93 -14.98 -0.51 10.24
CA SER A 93 -14.62 -1.37 9.11
C SER A 93 -14.40 -0.60 7.80
N THR A 94 -14.99 0.59 7.67
CA THR A 94 -15.06 1.31 6.39
C THR A 94 -13.70 1.74 5.84
N PRO A 95 -12.77 2.26 6.65
CA PRO A 95 -11.41 2.54 6.18
C PRO A 95 -10.69 1.26 5.69
N GLY A 96 -10.91 0.12 6.35
CA GLY A 96 -10.36 -1.18 5.94
C GLY A 96 -10.95 -1.66 4.62
N ILE A 97 -12.26 -1.49 4.42
CA ILE A 97 -12.93 -1.80 3.14
C ILE A 97 -12.32 -0.95 2.01
N LEU A 98 -12.26 0.37 2.17
CA LEU A 98 -11.67 1.26 1.17
C LEU A 98 -10.21 0.87 0.87
N GLY A 99 -9.41 0.66 1.91
CA GLY A 99 -8.01 0.23 1.78
C GLY A 99 -7.87 -1.10 1.05
N SER A 100 -8.75 -2.06 1.31
CA SER A 100 -8.75 -3.36 0.64
C SER A 100 -9.08 -3.25 -0.85
N VAL A 101 -10.04 -2.38 -1.23
CA VAL A 101 -10.39 -2.15 -2.64
C VAL A 101 -9.21 -1.54 -3.38
N VAL A 102 -8.59 -0.49 -2.82
CA VAL A 102 -7.40 0.14 -3.42
C VAL A 102 -6.26 -0.87 -3.54
N MET A 103 -5.98 -1.64 -2.48
CA MET A 103 -4.95 -2.67 -2.51
C MET A 103 -5.24 -3.79 -3.51
N ALA A 104 -6.50 -4.16 -3.71
CA ALA A 104 -6.88 -5.17 -4.69
C ALA A 104 -6.57 -4.67 -6.11
N ILE A 105 -6.94 -3.42 -6.41
CA ILE A 105 -6.65 -2.78 -7.70
C ILE A 105 -5.14 -2.75 -7.95
N VAL A 106 -4.35 -2.29 -6.97
CA VAL A 106 -2.88 -2.20 -7.08
C VAL A 106 -2.26 -3.59 -7.27
N THR A 107 -2.71 -4.58 -6.50
CA THR A 107 -2.18 -5.95 -6.58
C THR A 107 -2.50 -6.59 -7.93
N VAL A 108 -3.72 -6.40 -8.44
CA VAL A 108 -4.13 -6.91 -9.77
C VAL A 108 -3.33 -6.22 -10.87
N TYR A 109 -3.19 -4.88 -10.81
CA TYR A 109 -2.41 -4.12 -11.77
C TYR A 109 -0.93 -4.57 -11.79
N ALA A 110 -0.33 -4.72 -10.61
CA ALA A 110 1.03 -5.21 -10.47
C ALA A 110 1.17 -6.63 -11.04
N PHE A 111 0.22 -7.52 -10.74
CA PHE A 111 0.24 -8.89 -11.27
C PHE A 111 0.12 -8.93 -12.80
N MET A 112 -0.73 -8.11 -13.40
CA MET A 112 -0.90 -8.06 -14.85
C MET A 112 0.31 -7.43 -15.57
N ASN A 113 0.83 -6.33 -15.04
CA ASN A 113 1.87 -5.54 -15.72
C ASN A 113 3.29 -6.08 -15.48
N LEU A 114 3.61 -6.51 -14.26
CA LEU A 114 4.96 -6.98 -13.91
C LEU A 114 5.20 -8.45 -14.26
N ARG A 115 4.15 -9.25 -14.46
CA ARG A 115 4.30 -10.62 -14.98
C ARG A 115 4.65 -10.64 -16.47
N ASN A 116 4.28 -9.60 -17.20
CA ASN A 116 4.53 -9.47 -18.63
C ASN A 116 5.92 -8.87 -18.96
N GLN A 117 6.74 -8.54 -17.95
CA GLN A 117 8.12 -8.07 -18.07
C GLN A 117 9.11 -9.13 -17.57
#